data_AF-A0A968MBG1-F1
#
_entry.id   AF-A0A968MBG1-F1
#
_cell.length_a   1.000
_cell.length_b   1.000
_cell.length_c   1.000
_cell.angle_alpha   90.00
_cell.angle_beta   90.00
_cell.angle_gamma   90.00
#
_symmetry.space_group_name_H-M   'P 1'
#
loop_
_entity.id
_entity.type
_entity.pdbx_description
1 polymer ?
#
loop_
_entity_poly.entity_id
_entity_poly.type
_entity_poly.pdbx_seq_one_letter_code
_entity_poly.pdbx_strand_id
1 'polypeptide(L)'
;MASAPATATPAPPAATPTPEPTLSPTAPPAATPTPASPPTDGELTAMRSELDRLWSAYYLARSATQVADAEDALRVNDLDEVERVLVTVGASLNLAYDHSAEQDKGPISEFRVQISNIREELRIRPEGMDDRLRRLRQSMLNLVDENE
;
A
#
# COMPACT_ATOMS: atom_id res chain seq x y z
N MET A 1 -94.19 -58.99 -33.38
CA MET A 1 -94.75 -58.08 -32.36
C MET A 1 -93.53 -57.59 -31.56
N ALA A 2 -93.08 -56.33 -31.64
CA ALA A 2 -93.75 -55.07 -31.26
C ALA A 2 -94.18 -55.11 -29.77
N SER A 3 -93.78 -54.24 -28.84
CA SER A 3 -92.86 -53.07 -28.83
C SER A 3 -92.17 -52.99 -27.42
N ALA A 4 -91.51 -51.96 -26.88
CA ALA A 4 -91.31 -50.53 -27.18
C ALA A 4 -90.00 -49.99 -26.50
N PRO A 5 -89.54 -48.74 -26.75
CA PRO A 5 -88.25 -48.21 -26.25
C PRO A 5 -88.36 -47.29 -25.02
N ALA A 6 -87.21 -46.88 -24.45
CA ALA A 6 -87.10 -45.79 -23.47
C ALA A 6 -85.88 -44.89 -23.70
N THR A 7 -86.15 -43.60 -23.92
CA THR A 7 -85.24 -42.42 -23.82
C THR A 7 -85.02 -42.04 -22.35
N ALA A 8 -84.03 -41.26 -21.89
CA ALA A 8 -82.83 -40.60 -22.42
C ALA A 8 -81.94 -40.15 -21.23
N THR A 9 -80.75 -39.59 -21.45
CA THR A 9 -80.11 -38.50 -20.63
C THR A 9 -78.87 -37.95 -21.35
N PRO A 10 -78.69 -36.62 -21.50
CA PRO A 10 -77.43 -36.02 -21.95
C PRO A 10 -76.44 -35.77 -20.80
N ALA A 11 -75.15 -35.95 -21.04
CA ALA A 11 -74.08 -35.71 -20.06
C ALA A 11 -73.61 -34.23 -20.05
N PRO A 12 -73.14 -33.70 -18.90
CA PRO A 12 -72.64 -32.33 -18.78
C PRO A 12 -71.26 -32.13 -19.44
N PRO A 13 -70.90 -30.91 -19.85
CA PRO A 13 -69.61 -30.60 -20.49
C PRO A 13 -68.44 -30.69 -19.49
N ALA A 14 -67.29 -31.19 -19.97
CA ALA A 14 -66.09 -31.37 -19.16
C ALA A 14 -65.33 -30.05 -18.92
N ALA A 15 -64.80 -29.88 -17.71
CA ALA A 15 -63.96 -28.74 -17.34
C ALA A 15 -62.50 -28.95 -17.80
N THR A 16 -61.86 -27.87 -18.26
CA THR A 16 -60.46 -27.85 -18.69
C THR A 16 -59.52 -27.85 -17.48
N PRO A 17 -58.42 -28.63 -17.46
CA PRO A 17 -57.49 -28.64 -16.34
C PRO A 17 -56.61 -27.37 -16.27
N THR A 18 -56.39 -26.88 -15.06
CA THR A 18 -55.44 -25.80 -14.72
C THR A 18 -53.99 -26.23 -15.03
N PRO A 19 -53.12 -25.35 -15.57
CA PRO A 19 -51.71 -25.69 -15.78
C PRO A 19 -50.94 -25.86 -14.46
N GLU A 20 -50.07 -26.86 -14.44
CA GLU A 20 -49.22 -27.23 -13.30
C GLU A 20 -48.00 -26.29 -13.19
N PRO A 21 -47.56 -25.88 -11.98
CA PRO A 21 -46.44 -24.96 -11.82
C PRO A 21 -45.11 -25.59 -12.22
N THR A 22 -44.42 -24.99 -13.20
CA THR A 22 -43.08 -25.42 -13.62
C THR A 22 -42.05 -25.14 -12.53
N LEU A 23 -41.40 -26.18 -12.01
CA LEU A 23 -40.29 -26.04 -11.07
C LEU A 23 -39.08 -25.46 -11.79
N SER A 24 -38.60 -24.30 -11.33
CA SER A 24 -37.39 -23.66 -11.85
C SER A 24 -36.15 -24.46 -11.43
N PRO A 25 -35.15 -24.67 -12.31
CA PRO A 25 -33.96 -25.43 -11.97
C PRO A 25 -33.12 -24.74 -10.88
N THR A 26 -32.85 -25.49 -9.80
CA THR A 26 -31.93 -25.08 -8.74
C THR A 26 -30.55 -24.78 -9.31
N ALA A 27 -30.02 -23.58 -9.02
CA ALA A 27 -28.66 -23.22 -9.41
C ALA A 27 -27.64 -24.20 -8.79
N PRO A 28 -26.55 -24.55 -9.50
CA PRO A 28 -25.51 -25.41 -8.94
C PRO A 28 -24.87 -24.74 -7.70
N PRO A 29 -24.41 -25.53 -6.71
CA PRO A 29 -23.74 -24.98 -5.54
C PRO A 29 -22.51 -24.16 -5.97
N ALA A 30 -22.34 -22.98 -5.36
CA ALA A 30 -21.16 -22.16 -5.58
C ALA A 30 -19.88 -22.96 -5.26
N ALA A 31 -18.90 -22.87 -6.15
CA ALA A 31 -17.62 -23.55 -5.95
C ALA A 31 -16.97 -23.06 -4.65
N THR A 32 -16.70 -23.99 -3.73
CA THR A 32 -15.92 -23.69 -2.52
C THR A 32 -14.52 -23.24 -2.94
N PRO A 33 -14.02 -22.08 -2.48
CA PRO A 33 -12.67 -21.65 -2.81
C PRO A 33 -11.66 -22.67 -2.29
N THR A 34 -10.81 -23.18 -3.18
CA THR A 34 -9.70 -24.04 -2.78
C THR A 34 -8.73 -23.24 -1.90
N PRO A 35 -8.29 -23.75 -0.74
CA PRO A 35 -7.29 -23.08 0.06
C PRO A 35 -6.01 -22.85 -0.76
N ALA A 36 -5.46 -21.65 -0.71
CA ALA A 36 -4.13 -21.41 -1.27
C ALA A 36 -3.10 -22.28 -0.55
N SER A 37 -2.15 -22.84 -1.30
CA SER A 37 -0.99 -23.52 -0.72
C SER A 37 -0.22 -22.55 0.19
N PRO A 38 0.33 -23.00 1.32
CA PRO A 38 1.18 -22.16 2.15
C PRO A 38 2.42 -21.72 1.35
N PRO A 39 2.93 -20.49 1.56
CA PRO A 39 4.14 -20.02 0.90
C PRO A 39 5.34 -20.85 1.35
N THR A 40 6.28 -21.05 0.42
CA THR A 40 7.57 -21.68 0.67
C THR A 40 8.51 -20.74 1.44
N ASP A 41 9.54 -21.29 2.10
CA ASP A 41 10.56 -20.50 2.81
C ASP A 41 11.27 -19.50 1.88
N GLY A 42 11.42 -19.84 0.59
CA GLY A 42 11.97 -18.94 -0.43
C GLY A 42 11.06 -17.75 -0.74
N GLU A 43 9.76 -17.98 -0.90
CA GLU A 43 8.77 -16.91 -1.09
C GLU A 43 8.65 -16.02 0.15
N LEU A 44 8.68 -16.61 1.36
CA LEU A 44 8.71 -15.85 2.62
C LEU A 44 9.98 -14.98 2.75
N THR A 45 11.13 -15.48 2.29
CA THR A 45 12.40 -14.72 2.29
C THR A 45 12.33 -13.57 1.30
N ALA A 46 11.84 -13.79 0.08
CA ALA A 46 11.64 -12.74 -0.91
C ALA A 46 10.67 -11.66 -0.42
N MET A 47 9.53 -12.06 0.17
CA MET A 47 8.58 -11.12 0.78
C MET A 47 9.18 -10.32 1.94
N ARG A 48 10.10 -10.90 2.72
CA ARG A 48 10.84 -10.17 3.77
C ARG A 48 11.74 -9.10 3.16
N SER A 49 12.56 -9.47 2.17
CA SER A 49 13.47 -8.53 1.50
C SER A 49 12.72 -7.37 0.82
N GLU A 50 11.57 -7.65 0.19
CA GLU A 50 10.72 -6.62 -0.41
C GLU A 50 10.12 -5.68 0.65
N LEU A 51 9.67 -6.24 1.79
CA LEU A 51 9.16 -5.44 2.91
C LEU A 51 10.25 -4.54 3.51
N ASP A 52 11.49 -5.04 3.63
CA ASP A 52 12.62 -4.26 4.13
C ASP A 52 13.01 -3.15 3.13
N ARG A 53 13.05 -3.45 1.81
CA ARG A 53 13.23 -2.43 0.75
C ARG A 53 12.18 -1.31 0.86
N LEU A 54 10.90 -1.67 1.00
CA LEU A 54 9.80 -0.72 1.14
C LEU A 54 9.91 0.13 2.42
N TRP A 55 10.32 -0.46 3.56
CA TRP A 55 10.58 0.31 4.78
C TRP A 55 11.75 1.28 4.60
N SER A 56 12.84 0.86 3.95
CA SER A 56 13.98 1.73 3.69
C SER A 56 13.59 2.93 2.83
N ALA A 57 12.87 2.69 1.73
CA ALA A 57 12.33 3.74 0.85
C ALA A 57 11.37 4.70 1.59
N TYR A 58 10.46 4.17 2.42
CA TYR A 58 9.57 4.99 3.25
C TYR A 58 10.35 5.89 4.22
N TYR A 59 11.36 5.36 4.91
CA TYR A 59 12.16 6.15 5.85
C TYR A 59 13.03 7.20 5.13
N LEU A 60 13.54 6.90 3.92
CA LEU A 60 14.23 7.87 3.07
C LEU A 60 13.30 9.01 2.61
N ALA A 61 12.11 8.69 2.09
CA ALA A 61 11.12 9.70 1.68
C ALA A 61 10.65 10.56 2.87
N ARG A 62 10.53 9.96 4.06
CA ARG A 62 10.26 10.66 5.32
C ARG A 62 11.40 11.59 5.70
N SER A 63 12.66 11.14 5.62
CA SER A 63 13.84 12.00 5.82
C SER A 63 13.86 13.17 4.85
N ALA A 64 13.56 12.94 3.56
CA ALA A 64 13.47 14.00 2.55
C ALA A 64 12.38 15.04 2.89
N THR A 65 11.22 14.60 3.38
CA THR A 65 10.15 15.49 3.85
C THR A 65 10.61 16.32 5.05
N GLN A 66 11.24 15.69 6.04
CA GLN A 66 11.79 16.38 7.22
C GLN A 66 12.90 17.38 6.85
N VAL A 67 13.69 17.13 5.79
CA VAL A 67 14.65 18.13 5.28
C VAL A 67 13.92 19.34 4.68
N ALA A 68 12.75 19.17 4.05
CA ALA A 68 11.94 20.31 3.61
C ALA A 68 11.37 21.12 4.78
N ASP A 69 10.94 20.47 5.86
CA ASP A 69 10.52 21.15 7.10
C ASP A 69 11.68 22.00 7.68
N ALA A 70 12.92 21.50 7.61
CA ALA A 70 14.12 22.26 7.98
C ALA A 70 14.43 23.42 7.01
N GLU A 71 14.22 23.26 5.69
CA GLU A 71 14.30 24.37 4.73
C GLU A 71 13.27 25.47 5.05
N ASP A 72 12.07 25.11 5.51
CA ASP A 72 11.00 26.06 5.87
C ASP A 72 11.30 26.79 7.19
N ALA A 73 11.78 26.09 8.21
CA ALA A 73 12.22 26.68 9.48
C ALA A 73 13.42 27.63 9.32
N LEU A 74 14.40 27.26 8.48
CA LEU A 74 15.56 28.10 8.17
C LEU A 74 15.15 29.42 7.49
N ARG A 75 14.12 29.38 6.63
CA ARG A 75 13.58 30.54 5.91
C ARG A 75 12.92 31.59 6.82
N VAL A 76 12.46 31.18 8.01
CA VAL A 76 11.98 32.08 9.08
C VAL A 76 13.03 32.33 10.17
N ASN A 77 14.26 31.86 9.96
CA ASN A 77 15.41 31.97 10.87
C ASN A 77 15.18 31.29 12.26
N ASP A 78 14.37 30.24 12.31
CA ASP A 78 14.16 29.41 13.51
C ASP A 78 15.22 28.29 13.57
N LEU A 79 16.44 28.65 13.97
CA LEU A 79 17.57 27.72 14.02
C LEU A 79 17.39 26.60 15.06
N ASP A 80 16.55 26.80 16.08
CA ASP A 80 16.29 25.79 17.12
C ASP A 80 15.27 24.75 16.62
N GLU A 81 14.30 25.13 15.78
CA GLU A 81 13.49 24.19 15.01
C GLU A 81 14.34 23.44 13.98
N VAL A 82 15.20 24.13 13.22
CA VAL A 82 16.11 23.47 12.25
C VAL A 82 16.97 22.41 12.94
N GLU A 83 17.61 22.72 14.09
CA GLU A 83 18.40 21.76 14.85
C GLU A 83 17.57 20.54 15.30
N ARG A 84 16.35 20.78 15.79
CA ARG A 84 15.41 19.72 16.23
C ARG A 84 14.98 18.83 15.08
N VAL A 85 14.58 19.40 13.95
CA VAL A 85 14.18 18.66 12.76
C VAL A 85 15.33 17.82 12.23
N LEU A 86 16.55 18.36 12.16
CA LEU A 86 17.75 17.61 11.73
C LEU A 86 18.08 16.40 12.63
N VAL A 87 17.79 16.46 13.93
CA VAL A 87 17.87 15.28 14.81
C VAL A 87 16.85 14.22 14.38
N THR A 88 15.62 14.61 14.02
CA THR A 88 14.61 13.67 13.52
C THR A 88 14.96 13.10 12.14
N VAL A 89 15.57 13.88 11.23
CA VAL A 89 16.09 13.39 9.95
C VAL A 89 17.13 12.29 10.19
N GLY A 90 18.07 12.52 11.11
CA GLY A 90 19.11 11.54 11.45
C GLY A 90 18.53 10.24 12.04
N ALA A 91 17.46 10.33 12.84
CA ALA A 91 16.75 9.16 13.35
C ALA A 91 16.04 8.38 12.22
N SER A 92 15.33 9.06 11.32
CA SER A 92 14.72 8.44 10.14
C SER A 92 15.77 7.77 9.24
N LEU A 93 16.93 8.39 9.03
CA LEU A 93 18.03 7.80 8.24
C LEU A 93 18.68 6.58 8.90
N ASN A 94 18.68 6.48 10.25
CA ASN A 94 19.10 5.24 10.92
C ASN A 94 18.13 4.11 10.59
N LEU A 95 16.81 4.36 10.68
CA LEU A 95 15.79 3.36 10.33
C LEU A 95 15.85 2.97 8.84
N ALA A 96 16.12 3.93 7.94
CA ALA A 96 16.35 3.64 6.54
C ALA A 96 17.55 2.70 6.33
N TYR A 97 18.66 2.95 7.03
CA TYR A 97 19.89 2.15 6.97
C TYR A 97 19.70 0.72 7.52
N ASP A 98 18.95 0.58 8.62
CA ASP A 98 18.72 -0.71 9.27
C ASP A 98 17.88 -1.65 8.39
N HIS A 99 16.99 -1.11 7.56
CA HIS A 99 16.18 -1.85 6.58
C HIS A 99 16.78 -1.89 5.16
N SER A 100 17.87 -1.18 4.86
CA SER A 100 18.38 -1.07 3.50
C SER A 100 19.18 -2.30 3.03
N ALA A 101 19.15 -2.54 1.72
CA ALA A 101 20.05 -3.49 1.09
C ALA A 101 21.50 -2.96 1.14
N GLU A 102 22.48 -3.86 1.03
CA GLU A 102 23.90 -3.53 1.22
C GLU A 102 24.42 -2.48 0.23
N GLN A 103 23.84 -2.43 -0.98
CA GLN A 103 24.13 -1.44 -2.01
C GLN A 103 23.74 0.00 -1.62
N ASP A 104 22.64 0.18 -0.87
CA ASP A 104 22.07 1.49 -0.52
C ASP A 104 22.63 2.05 0.80
N LYS A 105 23.23 1.19 1.62
CA LYS A 105 23.88 1.58 2.89
C LYS A 105 24.97 2.64 2.71
N GLY A 106 25.71 2.61 1.60
CA GLY A 106 26.73 3.61 1.28
C GLY A 106 26.14 5.02 1.20
N PRO A 107 25.23 5.29 0.24
CA PRO A 107 24.51 6.57 0.12
C PRO A 107 23.80 7.01 1.41
N ILE A 108 23.08 6.11 2.09
CA ILE A 108 22.36 6.44 3.33
C ILE A 108 23.34 6.84 4.45
N SER A 109 24.49 6.17 4.55
CA SER A 109 25.55 6.53 5.50
C SER A 109 26.12 7.93 5.20
N GLU A 110 26.33 8.26 3.93
CA GLU A 110 26.78 9.60 3.53
C GLU A 110 25.77 10.68 3.94
N PHE A 111 24.47 10.45 3.71
CA PHE A 111 23.42 11.39 4.15
C PHE A 111 23.44 11.63 5.67
N ARG A 112 23.69 10.60 6.47
CA ARG A 112 23.80 10.70 7.94
C ARG A 112 25.00 11.57 8.36
N VAL A 113 26.12 11.44 7.66
CA VAL A 113 27.31 12.31 7.86
C VAL A 113 26.99 13.74 7.43
N GLN A 114 26.36 13.95 6.27
CA GLN A 114 25.99 15.28 5.80
C GLN A 114 25.04 16.01 6.77
N ILE A 115 24.01 15.32 7.31
CA ILE A 115 23.11 15.88 8.34
C ILE A 115 23.86 16.26 9.62
N SER A 116 24.83 15.44 10.05
CA SER A 116 25.63 15.71 11.25
C SER A 116 26.49 16.95 11.07
N ASN A 117 27.22 17.05 9.95
CA ASN A 117 28.03 18.21 9.61
C ASN A 117 27.18 19.49 9.47
N ILE A 118 26.02 19.40 8.81
CA ILE A 118 25.06 20.51 8.71
C ILE A 118 24.64 21.01 10.10
N ARG A 119 24.32 20.10 11.03
CA ARG A 119 23.88 20.48 12.39
C ARG A 119 25.02 21.11 13.22
N GLU A 120 26.26 20.66 13.04
CA GLU A 120 27.44 21.26 13.68
C GLU A 120 27.77 22.66 13.10
N GLU A 121 27.66 22.83 11.79
CA GLU A 121 27.93 24.09 11.10
C GLU A 121 26.82 25.14 11.31
N LEU A 122 25.56 24.73 11.53
CA LEU A 122 24.36 25.58 11.55
C LEU A 122 24.49 26.86 12.40
N ARG A 123 25.04 26.75 13.61
CA ARG A 123 25.21 27.91 14.54
C ARG A 123 26.52 28.68 14.33
N ILE A 124 27.43 28.20 13.48
CA ILE A 124 28.74 28.82 13.21
C ILE A 124 28.72 29.55 11.86
N ARG A 125 28.06 28.97 10.86
CA ARG A 125 27.98 29.45 9.48
C ARG A 125 26.66 28.99 8.82
N PRO A 126 25.54 29.70 9.05
CA PRO A 126 24.26 29.38 8.41
C PRO A 126 24.22 29.72 6.91
N GLU A 127 25.18 30.48 6.39
CA GLU A 127 25.16 30.97 5.00
C GLU A 127 25.24 29.83 3.97
N GLY A 128 24.23 29.74 3.10
CA GLY A 128 24.13 28.71 2.06
C GLY A 128 23.61 27.36 2.56
N MET A 129 23.14 27.28 3.81
CA MET A 129 22.60 26.04 4.37
C MET A 129 21.30 25.60 3.66
N ASP A 130 20.46 26.54 3.20
CA ASP A 130 19.26 26.25 2.39
C ASP A 130 19.59 25.43 1.14
N ASP A 131 20.61 25.85 0.37
CA ASP A 131 21.01 25.17 -0.86
C ASP A 131 21.73 23.84 -0.59
N ARG A 132 22.26 23.64 0.62
CA ARG A 132 22.84 22.37 1.06
C ARG A 132 21.74 21.38 1.46
N LEU A 133 20.76 21.82 2.25
CA LEU A 133 19.57 21.04 2.60
C LEU A 133 18.78 20.64 1.35
N ARG A 134 18.53 21.58 0.43
CA ARG A 134 17.79 21.31 -0.81
C ARG A 134 18.47 20.29 -1.71
N ARG A 135 19.81 20.35 -1.84
CA ARG A 135 20.59 19.35 -2.58
C ARG A 135 20.54 17.99 -1.91
N LEU A 136 20.72 17.94 -0.59
CA LEU A 136 20.63 16.71 0.19
C LEU A 136 19.25 16.05 0.06
N ARG A 137 18.17 16.83 0.13
CA ARG A 137 16.80 16.36 -0.10
C ARG A 137 16.62 15.78 -1.51
N GLN A 138 17.15 16.45 -2.54
CA GLN A 138 17.08 15.93 -3.90
C GLN A 138 17.85 14.61 -4.04
N SER A 139 19.04 14.49 -3.46
CA SER A 139 19.79 13.23 -3.45
C SER A 139 19.06 12.10 -2.73
N MET A 140 18.36 12.39 -1.61
CA MET A 140 17.50 11.41 -0.93
C MET A 140 16.34 10.94 -1.81
N LEU A 141 15.66 11.86 -2.51
CA LEU A 141 14.54 11.53 -3.39
C LEU A 141 15.01 10.72 -4.61
N ASN A 142 16.12 11.10 -5.24
CA ASN A 142 16.71 10.32 -6.33
C ASN A 142 17.02 8.88 -5.89
N LEU A 143 17.54 8.67 -4.67
CA LEU A 143 17.81 7.34 -4.14
C LEU A 143 16.53 6.53 -3.86
N VAL A 144 15.39 7.19 -3.59
CA VAL A 144 14.08 6.53 -3.50
C VAL A 144 13.61 6.11 -4.88
N ASP A 145 13.70 6.99 -5.88
CA ASP A 145 13.31 6.70 -7.28
C ASP A 145 14.16 5.56 -7.90
N GLU A 146 15.45 5.48 -7.52
CA GLU A 146 16.35 4.37 -7.88
C GLU A 146 16.01 3.04 -7.16
N ASN A 147 15.18 3.11 -6.12
CA ASN A 147 14.77 1.98 -5.27
C ASN A 147 13.31 1.54 -5.43
N GLU A 148 12.61 2.01 -6.47
CA GLU A 148 11.34 1.41 -6.95
C GLU A 148 11.58 0.19 -7.87
#